data_AF-A0A3D0XTN3-F1
#
_entry.id   AF-A0A3D0XTN3-F1
#
_cell.length_a   1.000
_cell.length_b   1.000
_cell.length_c   1.000
_cell.angle_alpha   90.00
_cell.angle_beta   90.00
_cell.angle_gamma   90.00
#
_symmetry.space_group_name_H-M   'P 1'
#
loop_
_entity.id
_entity.type
_entity.pdbx_description
1 polymer ?
#
loop_
_entity_poly.entity_id
_entity_poly.type
_entity_poly.pdbx_seq_one_letter_code
_entity_poly.pdbx_strand_id
1 'polypeptide(L)'
;DPPSYGRGPGGEIWKLEEQLYPLVQMCIPLLSQHPLFFLLNSYTTGLSPAVMEYLLGVMLQPRFGGNVHAEEIGLRVTSTGRSLPCGSTAIACFPA
;
A
#
# COMPACT_ATOMS: atom_id res chain seq x y z
N ASP A 1 -1.06 2.23 5.65
CA ASP A 1 -0.07 1.61 6.53
C ASP A 1 -0.73 0.59 7.48
N PRO A 2 -1.37 -0.46 6.93
CA PRO A 2 -1.95 -1.50 7.78
C PRO A 2 -0.86 -2.38 8.42
N PRO A 3 -1.01 -2.78 9.71
CA PRO A 3 -0.12 -3.77 10.33
C PRO A 3 -0.36 -5.16 9.72
N SER A 4 0.54 -6.13 9.94
CA SER A 4 0.24 -7.51 9.52
C SER A 4 -0.80 -8.22 10.35
N TYR A 5 -0.74 -8.02 11.65
CA TYR A 5 -1.66 -8.60 12.59
C TYR A 5 -2.04 -7.54 13.61
N GLY A 6 -3.30 -7.49 14.00
CA GLY A 6 -3.80 -6.52 14.96
C GLY A 6 -5.10 -6.96 15.60
N ARG A 7 -5.57 -6.17 16.56
CA ARG A 7 -6.91 -6.29 17.11
C ARG A 7 -7.61 -4.93 17.08
N GLY A 8 -8.85 -4.92 16.62
CA GLY A 8 -9.73 -3.77 16.70
C GLY A 8 -10.17 -3.48 18.14
N PRO A 9 -10.78 -2.30 18.39
CA PRO A 9 -11.27 -1.93 19.72
C PRO A 9 -12.30 -2.90 20.30
N GLY A 10 -13.06 -3.59 19.45
CA GLY A 10 -14.06 -4.61 19.85
C GLY A 10 -13.48 -6.02 19.97
N GLY A 11 -12.17 -6.20 19.76
CA GLY A 11 -11.52 -7.50 19.75
C GLY A 11 -11.53 -8.21 18.39
N GLU A 12 -11.97 -7.54 17.33
CA GLU A 12 -11.92 -8.04 15.96
C GLU A 12 -10.47 -8.34 15.59
N ILE A 13 -10.22 -9.51 15.00
CA ILE A 13 -8.89 -9.87 14.54
C ILE A 13 -8.65 -9.17 13.21
N TRP A 14 -7.53 -8.47 13.08
CA TRP A 14 -7.01 -7.97 11.82
C TRP A 14 -5.89 -8.88 11.33
N LYS A 15 -5.97 -9.30 10.06
CA LYS A 15 -4.89 -9.94 9.32
C LYS A 15 -4.78 -9.30 7.95
N LEU A 16 -3.57 -8.84 7.62
CA LEU A 16 -3.33 -8.10 6.39
C LEU A 16 -3.73 -8.88 5.13
N GLU A 17 -3.33 -10.14 5.03
CA GLU A 17 -3.62 -11.01 3.88
C GLU A 17 -5.13 -11.23 3.64
N GLU A 18 -5.94 -11.20 4.71
CA GLU A 18 -7.39 -11.39 4.62
C GLU A 18 -8.13 -10.06 4.39
N GLN A 19 -7.62 -8.95 4.93
CA GLN A 19 -8.37 -7.70 5.06
C GLN A 19 -7.86 -6.53 4.21
N LEU A 20 -6.68 -6.66 3.59
CA LEU A 20 -6.12 -5.60 2.76
C LEU A 20 -7.00 -5.25 1.57
N TYR A 21 -7.49 -6.26 0.82
CA TYR A 21 -8.36 -6.02 -0.32
C TYR A 21 -9.67 -5.33 0.10
N PRO A 22 -10.43 -5.84 1.09
CA PRO A 22 -11.61 -5.13 1.62
C PRO A 22 -11.31 -3.70 2.08
N LEU A 23 -10.18 -3.48 2.74
CA LEU A 23 -9.77 -2.15 3.20
C LEU A 23 -9.61 -1.17 2.03
N VAL A 24 -8.83 -1.54 1.00
CA VAL A 24 -8.64 -0.69 -0.18
C VAL A 24 -9.98 -0.43 -0.89
N GLN A 25 -10.83 -1.44 -0.99
CA GLN A 25 -12.16 -1.32 -1.61
C GLN A 25 -13.03 -0.29 -0.88
N MET A 26 -13.00 -0.26 0.45
CA MET A 26 -13.71 0.72 1.26
C MET A 26 -13.14 2.14 1.14
N CYS A 27 -11.85 2.29 0.83
CA CYS A 27 -11.25 3.61 0.62
C CYS A 27 -11.64 4.24 -0.72
N ILE A 28 -11.86 3.45 -1.77
CA ILE A 28 -12.20 3.96 -3.12
C ILE A 28 -13.35 4.98 -3.12
N PRO A 29 -14.52 4.72 -2.50
CA PRO A 29 -15.62 5.69 -2.49
C PRO A 29 -15.35 6.94 -1.64
N LEU A 30 -14.30 6.93 -0.81
CA LEU A 30 -13.91 8.08 0.03
C LEU A 30 -12.96 9.04 -0.70
N LEU A 31 -12.39 8.62 -1.83
CA LEU A 31 -11.54 9.49 -2.65
C LEU A 31 -12.37 10.61 -3.26
N SER A 32 -11.75 11.79 -3.40
CA SER A 32 -12.34 12.92 -4.12
C SER A 32 -12.65 12.55 -5.57
N GLN A 33 -13.44 13.38 -6.26
CA GLN A 33 -13.72 13.19 -7.69
C GLN A 33 -12.44 13.19 -8.54
N HIS A 34 -11.47 14.01 -8.15
CA HIS A 34 -10.14 14.12 -8.75
C HIS A 34 -9.08 13.88 -7.66
N PRO A 35 -8.78 12.62 -7.30
CA PRO A 35 -7.73 12.33 -6.33
C PRO A 35 -6.37 12.52 -6.98
N LEU A 36 -5.36 12.97 -6.22
CA LEU A 36 -3.99 13.10 -6.74
C LEU A 36 -3.24 11.76 -6.71
N PHE A 37 -3.37 11.05 -5.58
CA PHE A 37 -2.71 9.77 -5.39
C PHE A 37 -3.38 8.91 -4.31
N PHE A 38 -3.04 7.62 -4.29
CA PHE A 38 -3.31 6.69 -3.20
C PHE A 38 -2.00 5.99 -2.80
N LEU A 39 -1.66 5.97 -1.51
CA LEU A 39 -0.42 5.40 -0.99
C LEU A 39 -0.69 4.23 -0.05
N LEU A 40 -0.08 3.08 -0.33
CA LEU A 40 -0.07 1.92 0.53
C LEU A 40 1.36 1.64 0.99
N ASN A 41 1.56 1.62 2.31
CA ASN A 41 2.82 1.19 2.94
C ASN A 41 2.59 -0.11 3.69
N SER A 42 3.59 -0.99 3.69
CA SER A 42 3.64 -2.21 4.48
C SER A 42 5.03 -2.38 5.09
N TYR A 43 5.10 -2.50 6.42
CA TYR A 43 6.35 -2.76 7.15
C TYR A 43 6.52 -4.22 7.55
N THR A 44 5.68 -5.11 7.02
CA THR A 44 5.78 -6.53 7.35
C THR A 44 6.33 -7.36 6.21
N THR A 45 7.08 -8.37 6.60
CA THR A 45 7.46 -9.51 5.76
C THR A 45 6.21 -10.23 5.25
N GLY A 46 5.97 -10.22 3.94
CA GLY A 46 4.89 -11.01 3.32
C GLY A 46 4.15 -10.32 2.17
N LEU A 47 4.20 -8.98 2.11
CA LEU A 47 3.60 -8.22 1.01
C LEU A 47 4.70 -7.55 0.17
N SER A 48 5.06 -8.16 -0.96
CA SER A 48 6.08 -7.62 -1.85
C SER A 48 5.56 -6.40 -2.63
N PRO A 49 6.45 -5.49 -3.05
CA PRO A 49 6.07 -4.35 -3.88
C PRO A 49 5.26 -4.76 -5.13
N ALA A 50 5.64 -5.85 -5.79
CA ALA A 50 4.94 -6.36 -6.97
C ALA A 50 3.48 -6.75 -6.69
N VAL A 51 3.19 -7.36 -5.53
CA VAL A 51 1.81 -7.68 -5.13
C VAL A 51 1.01 -6.41 -4.86
N MET A 52 1.63 -5.42 -4.23
CA MET A 52 1.00 -4.13 -3.96
C MET A 52 0.68 -3.37 -5.25
N GLU A 53 1.62 -3.37 -6.20
CA GLU A 53 1.45 -2.76 -7.53
C GLU A 53 0.27 -3.39 -8.27
N TYR A 54 0.24 -4.73 -8.33
CA TYR A 54 -0.85 -5.47 -8.94
C TYR A 54 -2.20 -5.14 -8.28
N LEU A 55 -2.26 -5.21 -6.94
CA LEU A 55 -3.47 -4.93 -6.17
C LEU A 55 -4.02 -3.52 -6.45
N LEU A 56 -3.18 -2.49 -6.32
CA LEU A 56 -3.60 -1.11 -6.54
C LEU A 56 -3.97 -0.88 -8.02
N GLY A 57 -3.24 -1.50 -8.95
CA GLY A 57 -3.52 -1.44 -10.38
C GLY A 57 -4.93 -1.94 -10.71
N VAL A 58 -5.27 -3.15 -10.25
CA VAL A 58 -6.59 -3.73 -10.52
C VAL A 58 -7.73 -3.00 -9.81
N MET A 59 -7.48 -2.38 -8.67
CA MET A 59 -8.52 -1.73 -7.86
C MET A 59 -8.76 -0.25 -8.21
N LEU A 60 -7.72 0.51 -8.56
CA LEU A 60 -7.81 1.96 -8.70
C LEU A 60 -7.81 2.42 -10.16
N GLN A 61 -7.03 1.81 -11.04
CA GLN A 61 -6.92 2.25 -12.43
C GLN A 61 -8.23 2.15 -13.23
N PRO A 62 -9.10 1.14 -13.04
CA PRO A 62 -10.37 1.08 -13.79
C PRO A 62 -11.27 2.30 -13.58
N ARG A 63 -11.16 2.96 -12.42
CA ARG A 63 -11.97 4.12 -12.07
C ARG A 63 -11.26 5.45 -12.31
N PHE A 64 -9.98 5.52 -11.98
CA PHE A 64 -9.24 6.79 -11.94
C PHE A 64 -8.16 6.91 -13.03
N GLY A 65 -7.89 5.85 -13.81
CA GLY A 65 -6.78 5.79 -14.74
C GLY A 65 -5.42 5.89 -14.04
N GLY A 66 -4.45 6.52 -14.70
CA GLY A 66 -3.12 6.77 -14.11
C GLY A 66 -2.22 5.54 -14.05
N ASN A 67 -1.17 5.64 -13.25
CA ASN A 67 -0.14 4.61 -13.11
C ASN A 67 0.08 4.24 -11.65
N VAL A 68 0.52 3.00 -11.42
CA VAL A 68 0.95 2.52 -10.11
C VAL A 68 2.44 2.25 -10.16
N HIS A 69 3.16 2.61 -9.10
CA HIS A 69 4.57 2.31 -8.93
C HIS A 69 4.79 1.75 -7.53
N ALA A 70 5.61 0.72 -7.39
CA ALA A 70 5.90 0.10 -6.11
C ALA A 70 7.37 -0.25 -5.97
N GLU A 71 7.93 0.01 -4.78
CA GLU A 71 9.33 -0.25 -4.45
C GLU A 71 9.51 -0.58 -2.96
N GLU A 72 10.73 -0.95 -2.60
CA GLU A 72 11.15 -1.10 -1.21
C GLU A 72 11.50 0.25 -0.59
N ILE A 73 11.00 0.49 0.62
CA ILE A 73 11.43 1.57 1.49
C ILE A 73 12.78 1.18 2.09
N GLY A 74 13.80 2.01 1.88
CA GLY A 74 15.15 1.79 2.40
C GLY A 74 15.67 2.93 3.25
N LEU A 75 16.43 2.59 4.31
CA LEU A 75 17.25 3.54 5.06
C LEU A 75 18.71 3.43 4.63
N ARG A 76 19.31 4.53 4.19
CA ARG A 76 20.71 4.53 3.77
C ARG A 76 21.65 4.39 4.97
N VAL A 77 22.46 3.33 4.99
CA VAL A 77 23.41 3.04 6.07
C VAL A 77 24.72 3.77 5.81
N THR A 78 25.10 4.72 6.68
CA THR A 78 26.28 5.58 6.51
C THR A 78 27.59 4.81 6.35
N SER A 79 27.79 3.74 7.12
CA SER A 79 29.05 2.98 7.13
C SER A 79 29.27 2.10 5.89
N THR A 80 28.21 1.65 5.23
CA THR A 80 28.30 0.75 4.07
C THR A 80 27.89 1.41 2.76
N GLY A 81 27.19 2.55 2.81
CA GLY A 81 26.59 3.22 1.66
C GLY A 81 25.40 2.47 1.06
N ARG A 82 25.04 1.28 1.58
CA ARG A 82 23.93 0.45 1.11
C ARG A 82 22.62 0.85 1.80
N SER A 83 21.48 0.53 1.16
CA SER A 83 20.16 0.70 1.76
C SER A 83 19.79 -0.52 2.62
N LEU A 84 19.39 -0.28 3.86
CA LEU A 84 18.75 -1.26 4.73
C LEU A 84 17.26 -1.33 4.36
N PRO A 85 16.74 -2.50 3.91
CA PRO A 85 15.32 -2.67 3.65
C PRO A 85 14.51 -2.45 4.93
N CYS A 86 13.50 -1.60 4.84
CA CYS A 86 12.66 -1.18 5.97
C CYS A 86 11.17 -1.41 5.71
N GLY A 87 10.76 -1.81 4.52
CA GLY A 87 9.37 -2.11 4.18
C GLY A 87 9.11 -1.94 2.69
N SER A 88 7.84 -2.02 2.30
CA SER A 88 7.38 -1.87 0.91
C SER A 88 6.42 -0.70 0.80
N THR A 89 6.42 -0.03 -0.35
CA THR A 89 5.46 1.01 -0.69
C THR A 89 4.91 0.82 -2.09
N ALA A 90 3.66 1.20 -2.29
CA ALA A 90 3.05 1.36 -3.61
C ALA A 90 2.23 2.65 -3.66
N ILE A 91 2.44 3.43 -4.71
CA ILE A 91 1.73 4.68 -4.98
C ILE A 91 0.98 4.56 -6.31
N ALA A 92 -0.32 4.81 -6.28
CA ALA A 92 -1.12 5.05 -7.48
C ALA A 92 -1.22 6.56 -7.69
N CYS A 93 -0.77 7.07 -8.83
CA CYS A 93 -0.83 8.48 -9.21
C CYS A 93 -1.85 8.65 -10.33
N PHE A 94 -2.77 9.61 -10.17
CA PHE A 94 -3.88 9.82 -11.11
C PHE A 94 -3.66 11.11 -11.93
N PRO A 95 -4.16 11.15 -13.18
CA PRO A 95 -4.15 12.39 -13.95
C PRO A 95 -5.02 13.45 -13.27
N ALA A 96 -4.56 14.70 -13.31
CA ALA A 96 -5.30 15.86 -12.83
C ALA A 96 -6.54 16.13 -13.71
#